data_AF-A0A953T6G5-F1
#
_entry.id   AF-A0A953T6G5-F1
#
_cell.length_a   1.000
_cell.length_b   1.000
_cell.length_c   1.000
_cell.angle_alpha   90.00
_cell.angle_beta   90.00
_cell.angle_gamma   90.00
#
_symmetry.space_group_name_H-M   'P 1'
#
loop_
_entity.id
_entity.type
_entity.pdbx_description
1 polymer ?
#
loop_
_entity_poly.entity_id
_entity_poly.type
_entity_poly.pdbx_seq_one_letter_code
_entity_poly.pdbx_strand_id
1 'polypeptide(L)'
;MKKKNILLSGILSASIATLVPLTVISCSKNQDEIKKVDENKTANQKNTINELFAQIKTVWKDLNDTQKNDAVNELTKLVSNSGIKLSEPQKHKIIQTLNKDVGSFGAVIWFIKSVEAKIAKEQAYEFAKIAFDKLLSENKDHFDTTWKFDGNNKTINAPTSGKSIPVVFMDIDETVLQNEWTQANNMLTGGHSHSKKEKQDLLGNRNAIPGAVDFINHVHSNGGLVFYNSDMNQSTAIRDAVKKNLKAVGVKYVEDFQFWMKGAIPYLHEEEAKASKENKDDAKTFNEFEFKNQKFSDTKFRSKPWLTWNTSDDAHTYGGKFNKTIRMQAVDKNSDGWALQSPEVKIKLKTMMKVGDNFDDFFDSISKYKTNSERNQIYDNQIKDYFKFEGSNVKHFNAVSKKLEDVNSPWKQVYIMVPGNALYGGWNREYGYGSVEKFYEAIKEIQNDPKYKKDIEPSTSNK
;
A
#
# COMPACT_ATOMS: atom_id res chain seq x y z
N MET A 1 -34.77 -29.81 -36.34
CA MET A 1 -33.82 -28.69 -36.53
C MET A 1 -32.50 -29.04 -35.84
N LYS A 2 -31.41 -29.09 -36.61
CA LYS A 2 -30.11 -29.65 -36.21
C LYS A 2 -29.32 -28.69 -35.32
N LYS A 3 -28.82 -29.19 -34.19
CA LYS A 3 -27.86 -28.54 -33.29
C LYS A 3 -26.56 -28.25 -34.05
N LYS A 4 -26.22 -26.97 -34.22
CA LYS A 4 -24.89 -26.51 -34.65
C LYS A 4 -23.99 -26.47 -33.40
N ASN A 5 -23.44 -27.63 -33.04
CA ASN A 5 -22.18 -27.70 -32.31
C ASN A 5 -21.07 -27.31 -33.29
N ILE A 6 -20.89 -26.00 -33.50
CA ILE A 6 -19.75 -25.48 -34.25
C ILE A 6 -18.55 -25.55 -33.33
N LEU A 7 -17.53 -26.25 -33.81
CA LEU A 7 -16.23 -26.49 -33.22
C LEU A 7 -15.64 -25.23 -32.57
N LEU A 8 -15.77 -25.09 -31.25
CA LEU A 8 -14.95 -24.16 -30.47
C LEU A 8 -13.56 -24.73 -30.17
N SER A 9 -13.39 -26.05 -30.26
CA SER A 9 -12.09 -26.73 -30.14
C SER A 9 -11.15 -26.46 -31.32
N GLY A 10 -11.69 -26.24 -32.52
CA GLY A 10 -10.91 -25.96 -33.73
C GLY A 10 -10.30 -24.56 -33.77
N ILE A 11 -10.90 -23.60 -33.06
CA ILE A 11 -10.39 -22.22 -33.01
C ILE A 11 -9.23 -22.12 -32.02
N LEU A 12 -9.25 -22.83 -30.88
CA LEU A 12 -8.09 -22.89 -29.98
C LEU A 12 -6.92 -23.67 -30.59
N SER A 13 -7.18 -24.83 -31.23
CA SER A 13 -6.11 -25.58 -31.88
C SER A 13 -5.51 -24.83 -33.06
N ALA A 14 -6.31 -24.10 -33.86
CA ALA A 14 -5.80 -23.33 -34.97
C ALA A 14 -5.11 -22.03 -34.51
N SER A 15 -5.60 -21.34 -33.48
CA SER A 15 -4.95 -20.13 -32.98
C SER A 15 -3.70 -20.42 -32.15
N ILE A 16 -3.61 -21.52 -31.42
CA ILE A 16 -2.39 -21.93 -30.71
C ILE A 16 -1.38 -22.59 -31.66
N ALA A 17 -1.84 -23.38 -32.65
CA ALA A 17 -0.98 -23.89 -33.72
C ALA A 17 -0.59 -22.83 -34.77
N THR A 18 -1.22 -21.65 -34.77
CA THR A 18 -0.76 -20.47 -35.56
C THR A 18 -0.03 -19.43 -34.71
N LEU A 19 -0.20 -19.44 -33.38
CA LEU A 19 0.60 -18.66 -32.44
C LEU A 19 2.06 -19.13 -32.48
N VAL A 20 2.30 -20.43 -32.61
CA VAL A 20 3.61 -20.97 -32.94
C VAL A 20 3.68 -21.13 -34.46
N PRO A 21 4.52 -20.37 -35.19
CA PRO A 21 4.78 -20.75 -36.56
C PRO A 21 5.46 -22.12 -36.53
N LEU A 22 4.71 -23.17 -36.89
CA LEU A 22 5.20 -24.52 -37.18
C LEU A 22 6.32 -24.51 -38.25
N THR A 23 6.48 -23.40 -38.95
CA THR A 23 7.54 -23.15 -39.94
C THR A 23 8.90 -22.76 -39.34
N VAL A 24 9.02 -22.53 -38.02
CA VAL A 24 10.32 -22.20 -37.38
C VAL A 24 10.93 -23.39 -36.63
N ILE A 25 10.20 -24.50 -36.47
CA ILE A 25 10.60 -25.60 -35.56
C ILE A 25 10.88 -26.93 -36.28
N SER A 26 10.81 -26.95 -37.62
CA SER A 26 11.29 -28.09 -38.41
C SER A 26 12.54 -27.71 -39.19
N CYS A 27 13.71 -28.11 -38.68
CA CYS A 27 14.84 -28.58 -39.51
C CYS A 27 16.00 -29.07 -38.62
N SER A 28 15.98 -30.34 -38.23
CA SER A 28 17.18 -31.19 -38.26
C SER A 28 16.77 -32.67 -38.11
N LYS A 29 16.23 -33.20 -39.20
CA LYS A 29 16.38 -34.63 -39.51
C LYS A 29 16.85 -34.73 -40.95
N ASN A 30 18.17 -34.68 -41.09
CA ASN A 30 18.94 -35.62 -41.90
C ASN A 30 20.41 -35.24 -41.76
N GLN A 31 21.17 -36.14 -41.11
CA GLN A 31 22.59 -36.26 -41.34
C GLN A 31 22.73 -36.71 -42.78
N ASP A 32 23.12 -35.78 -43.64
CA ASP A 32 24.07 -35.94 -44.75
C ASP A 32 23.82 -34.76 -45.70
N GLU A 33 24.91 -34.06 -46.05
CA GLU A 33 24.96 -32.87 -46.91
C GLU A 33 24.58 -31.50 -46.31
N ILE A 34 25.45 -30.91 -45.47
CA ILE A 34 25.64 -29.44 -45.50
C ILE A 34 27.13 -29.11 -45.27
N LYS A 35 27.87 -28.93 -46.37
CA LYS A 35 29.04 -28.04 -46.40
C LYS A 35 28.52 -26.62 -46.65
N LYS A 36 28.98 -25.67 -45.82
CA LYS A 36 28.80 -24.20 -45.90
C LYS A 36 27.40 -23.65 -45.59
N VAL A 37 27.19 -23.21 -44.35
CA VAL A 37 26.21 -22.17 -43.96
C VAL A 37 26.83 -21.43 -42.77
N ASP A 38 27.50 -20.29 -42.96
CA ASP A 38 26.97 -18.93 -43.09
C ASP A 38 26.44 -18.36 -41.76
N GLU A 39 27.19 -17.40 -41.21
CA GLU A 39 27.06 -16.79 -39.87
C GLU A 39 25.78 -15.95 -39.69
N ASN A 40 24.92 -15.89 -40.70
CA ASN A 40 23.66 -15.13 -40.71
C ASN A 40 22.43 -15.83 -40.09
N LYS A 41 22.52 -17.11 -39.66
CA LYS A 41 21.37 -17.84 -39.11
C LYS A 41 21.04 -17.54 -37.63
N THR A 42 21.96 -16.97 -36.87
CA THR A 42 21.79 -16.75 -35.42
C THR A 42 20.96 -15.50 -35.09
N ALA A 43 20.80 -14.57 -36.04
CA ALA A 43 19.99 -13.35 -35.87
C ALA A 43 18.49 -13.59 -36.12
N ASN A 44 18.11 -14.52 -37.02
CA ASN A 44 16.71 -14.79 -37.38
C ASN A 44 15.94 -15.65 -36.34
N GLN A 45 16.62 -16.35 -35.43
CA GLN A 45 15.97 -17.13 -34.37
C GLN A 45 15.56 -16.28 -33.15
N LYS A 46 16.23 -15.14 -32.90
CA LYS A 46 15.86 -14.22 -31.79
C LYS A 46 14.59 -13.41 -32.11
N ASN A 47 14.31 -13.16 -33.38
CA ASN A 47 13.15 -12.36 -33.81
C ASN A 47 11.82 -13.13 -33.69
N THR A 48 11.81 -14.47 -33.80
CA THR A 48 10.59 -15.29 -33.82
C THR A 48 9.98 -15.58 -32.44
N ILE A 49 10.80 -15.68 -31.38
CA ILE A 49 10.31 -15.90 -30.01
C ILE A 49 9.61 -14.64 -29.46
N ASN A 50 10.14 -13.45 -29.77
CA ASN A 50 9.55 -12.18 -29.32
C ASN A 50 8.19 -11.91 -29.97
N GLU A 51 8.03 -12.29 -31.24
CA GLU A 51 6.75 -12.23 -31.95
C GLU A 51 5.71 -13.19 -31.35
N LEU A 52 6.09 -14.44 -31.07
CA LEU A 52 5.26 -15.40 -30.34
C LEU A 52 4.79 -14.84 -28.99
N PHE A 53 5.71 -14.23 -28.21
CA PHE A 53 5.36 -13.59 -26.94
C PHE A 53 4.38 -12.42 -27.10
N ALA A 54 4.56 -11.59 -28.12
CA ALA A 54 3.65 -10.47 -28.38
C ALA A 54 2.24 -10.95 -28.74
N GLN A 55 2.14 -12.03 -29.51
CA GLN A 55 0.86 -12.63 -29.88
C GLN A 55 0.18 -13.32 -28.68
N ILE A 56 0.92 -14.12 -27.88
CA ILE A 56 0.39 -14.71 -26.64
C ILE A 56 -0.15 -13.61 -25.74
N LYS A 57 0.62 -12.54 -25.50
CA LYS A 57 0.21 -11.43 -24.64
C LYS A 57 -1.06 -10.72 -25.14
N THR A 58 -1.29 -10.71 -26.45
CA THR A 58 -2.49 -10.11 -27.04
C THR A 58 -3.71 -11.00 -26.79
N VAL A 59 -3.60 -12.29 -27.14
CA VAL A 59 -4.71 -13.25 -27.03
C VAL A 59 -5.05 -13.60 -25.58
N TRP A 60 -4.03 -13.72 -24.71
CA TRP A 60 -4.19 -14.19 -23.33
C TRP A 60 -5.13 -13.35 -22.47
N LYS A 61 -5.21 -12.05 -22.77
CA LYS A 61 -6.06 -11.09 -22.02
C LYS A 61 -7.55 -11.38 -22.19
N ASP A 62 -7.92 -11.92 -23.35
CA ASP A 62 -9.31 -12.12 -23.75
C ASP A 62 -9.82 -13.54 -23.42
N LEU A 63 -8.93 -14.41 -22.91
CA LEU A 63 -9.27 -15.78 -22.54
C LEU A 63 -9.90 -15.87 -21.15
N ASN A 64 -10.94 -16.71 -21.04
CA ASN A 64 -11.47 -17.17 -19.76
C ASN A 64 -10.56 -18.23 -19.11
N ASP A 65 -10.84 -18.59 -17.85
CA ASP A 65 -9.96 -19.46 -17.06
C ASP A 65 -9.81 -20.87 -17.65
N THR A 66 -10.89 -21.44 -18.19
CA THR A 66 -10.83 -22.74 -18.87
C THR A 66 -9.94 -22.67 -20.11
N GLN A 67 -10.11 -21.63 -20.93
CA GLN A 67 -9.30 -21.44 -22.13
C GLN A 67 -7.81 -21.20 -21.81
N LYS A 68 -7.51 -20.46 -20.73
CA LYS A 68 -6.14 -20.28 -20.25
C LYS A 68 -5.53 -21.61 -19.83
N ASN A 69 -6.26 -22.43 -19.07
CA ASN A 69 -5.79 -23.75 -18.65
C ASN A 69 -5.54 -24.68 -19.84
N ASP A 70 -6.44 -24.70 -20.82
CA ASP A 70 -6.26 -25.48 -22.05
C ASP A 70 -5.01 -25.02 -22.81
N ALA A 71 -4.79 -23.71 -22.92
CA ALA A 71 -3.60 -23.15 -23.55
C ALA A 71 -2.30 -23.50 -22.81
N VAL A 72 -2.28 -23.46 -21.47
CA VAL A 72 -1.11 -23.93 -20.68
C VAL A 72 -0.84 -25.41 -20.92
N ASN A 73 -1.89 -26.24 -20.95
CA ASN A 73 -1.76 -27.67 -21.19
C ASN A 73 -1.21 -27.97 -22.58
N GLU A 74 -1.68 -27.26 -23.62
CA GLU A 74 -1.13 -27.39 -24.97
C GLU A 74 0.32 -26.90 -25.08
N LEU A 75 0.64 -25.73 -24.51
CA LEU A 75 2.02 -25.23 -24.43
C LEU A 75 2.95 -26.23 -23.74
N THR A 76 2.50 -26.84 -22.64
CA THR A 76 3.28 -27.84 -21.89
C THR A 76 3.52 -29.09 -22.73
N LYS A 77 2.50 -29.58 -23.44
CA LYS A 77 2.63 -30.73 -24.37
C LYS A 77 3.59 -30.40 -25.52
N LEU A 78 3.46 -29.22 -26.12
CA LEU A 78 4.32 -28.76 -27.22
C LEU A 78 5.79 -28.69 -26.77
N VAL A 79 6.07 -28.06 -25.63
CA VAL A 79 7.44 -27.97 -25.08
C VAL A 79 7.99 -29.36 -24.74
N SER A 80 7.17 -30.23 -24.12
CA SER A 80 7.60 -31.57 -23.71
C SER A 80 7.88 -32.50 -24.89
N ASN A 81 7.07 -32.42 -25.96
CA ASN A 81 7.18 -33.32 -27.12
C ASN A 81 8.17 -32.82 -28.20
N SER A 82 8.57 -31.54 -28.17
CA SER A 82 9.41 -30.92 -29.20
C SER A 82 10.92 -31.03 -28.92
N GLY A 83 11.33 -31.48 -27.74
CA GLY A 83 12.75 -31.47 -27.34
C GLY A 83 13.33 -30.07 -27.13
N ILE A 84 12.49 -29.02 -27.13
CA ILE A 84 12.90 -27.63 -26.93
C ILE A 84 13.33 -27.43 -25.48
N LYS A 85 14.62 -27.10 -25.27
CA LYS A 85 15.16 -26.71 -23.97
C LYS A 85 15.09 -25.20 -23.81
N LEU A 86 14.13 -24.73 -23.03
CA LEU A 86 14.04 -23.31 -22.63
C LEU A 86 15.15 -22.99 -21.62
N SER A 87 15.83 -21.86 -21.82
CA SER A 87 16.71 -21.28 -20.80
C SER A 87 15.89 -20.76 -19.60
N GLU A 88 16.51 -20.65 -18.42
CA GLU A 88 15.84 -20.12 -17.23
C GLU A 88 15.20 -18.73 -17.45
N PRO A 89 15.87 -17.74 -18.07
CA PRO A 89 15.24 -16.44 -18.37
C PRO A 89 13.97 -16.58 -19.23
N GLN A 90 13.98 -17.47 -20.23
CA GLN A 90 12.81 -17.71 -21.09
C GLN A 90 11.65 -18.34 -20.31
N LYS A 91 11.91 -19.26 -19.39
CA LYS A 91 10.89 -19.85 -18.51
C LYS A 91 10.21 -18.78 -17.65
N HIS A 92 11.00 -17.94 -16.97
CA HIS A 92 10.47 -16.87 -16.11
C HIS A 92 9.67 -15.83 -16.91
N LYS A 93 10.08 -15.55 -18.16
CA LYS A 93 9.33 -14.66 -19.06
C LYS A 93 7.97 -15.22 -19.47
N ILE A 94 7.90 -16.52 -19.77
CA ILE A 94 6.64 -17.22 -20.04
C ILE A 94 5.74 -17.13 -18.81
N ILE A 95 6.25 -17.52 -17.64
CA ILE A 95 5.49 -17.50 -16.38
C ILE A 95 4.89 -16.11 -16.13
N GLN A 96 5.69 -15.05 -16.22
CA GLN A 96 5.22 -13.67 -16.04
C GLN A 96 4.18 -13.25 -17.09
N THR A 97 4.32 -13.71 -18.33
CA THR A 97 3.35 -13.39 -19.40
C THR A 97 1.99 -14.03 -19.13
N LEU A 98 1.99 -15.27 -18.60
CA LEU A 98 0.77 -16.01 -18.29
C LEU A 98 0.14 -15.54 -16.97
N ASN A 99 0.97 -15.25 -15.96
CA ASN A 99 0.55 -14.69 -14.69
C ASN A 99 1.62 -13.74 -14.14
N LYS A 100 1.38 -12.43 -14.30
CA LYS A 100 2.31 -11.38 -13.89
C LYS A 100 2.50 -11.26 -12.38
N ASP A 101 1.56 -11.75 -11.57
CA ASP A 101 1.54 -11.56 -10.11
C ASP A 101 1.99 -12.82 -9.36
N VAL A 102 2.33 -13.90 -10.07
CA VAL A 102 2.67 -15.20 -9.46
C VAL A 102 3.90 -15.16 -8.55
N GLY A 103 4.78 -14.17 -8.72
CA GLY A 103 5.90 -13.94 -7.80
C GLY A 103 5.46 -13.58 -6.36
N SER A 104 4.23 -13.09 -6.17
CA SER A 104 3.72 -12.67 -4.86
C SER A 104 2.87 -13.73 -4.14
N PHE A 105 2.66 -14.92 -4.75
CA PHE A 105 1.77 -15.95 -4.19
C PHE A 105 2.23 -16.43 -2.80
N GLY A 106 3.52 -16.70 -2.65
CA GLY A 106 4.08 -17.15 -1.38
C GLY A 106 3.88 -16.13 -0.27
N ALA A 107 4.03 -14.83 -0.57
CA ALA A 107 3.79 -13.75 0.39
C ALA A 107 2.32 -13.67 0.79
N VAL A 108 1.39 -13.79 -0.17
CA VAL A 108 -0.07 -13.85 0.09
C VAL A 108 -0.40 -15.02 0.98
N ILE A 109 0.09 -16.23 0.67
CA ILE A 109 -0.18 -17.41 1.50
C ILE A 109 0.42 -17.25 2.89
N TRP A 110 1.66 -16.77 3.01
CA TRP A 110 2.31 -16.54 4.30
C TRP A 110 1.50 -15.56 5.16
N PHE A 111 1.11 -14.41 4.61
CA PHE A 111 0.38 -13.38 5.36
C PHE A 111 -0.95 -13.88 5.92
N ILE A 112 -1.67 -14.65 5.10
CA ILE A 112 -3.04 -15.12 5.36
C ILE A 112 -3.05 -16.37 6.26
N LYS A 113 -2.15 -17.33 6.00
CA LYS A 113 -2.23 -18.69 6.54
C LYS A 113 -1.17 -19.03 7.57
N SER A 114 -0.04 -18.31 7.60
CA SER A 114 1.06 -18.65 8.51
C SER A 114 0.75 -18.24 9.94
N VAL A 115 1.22 -19.04 10.90
CA VAL A 115 1.14 -18.69 12.32
C VAL A 115 2.15 -17.58 12.65
N GLU A 116 3.26 -17.52 11.92
CA GLU A 116 4.32 -16.52 12.05
C GLU A 116 3.78 -15.12 11.76
N ALA A 117 3.03 -14.95 10.67
CA ALA A 117 2.38 -13.67 10.35
C ALA A 117 1.37 -13.27 11.44
N LYS A 118 0.60 -14.23 11.95
CA LYS A 118 -0.35 -13.98 13.06
C LYS A 118 0.39 -13.51 14.31
N ILE A 119 1.41 -14.24 14.77
CA ILE A 119 2.22 -13.90 15.94
C ILE A 119 2.84 -12.51 15.77
N ALA A 120 3.43 -12.23 14.61
CA ALA A 120 4.08 -10.95 14.36
C ALA A 120 3.08 -9.77 14.34
N LYS A 121 1.85 -9.96 13.83
CA LYS A 121 0.76 -8.97 13.91
C LYS A 121 0.38 -8.68 15.37
N GLU A 122 0.13 -9.73 16.16
CA GLU A 122 -0.23 -9.60 17.58
C GLU A 122 0.89 -8.94 18.39
N GLN A 123 2.15 -9.36 18.18
CA GLN A 123 3.31 -8.79 18.85
C GLN A 123 3.51 -7.31 18.54
N ALA A 124 3.29 -6.88 17.29
CA ALA A 124 3.37 -5.47 16.92
C ALA A 124 2.37 -4.61 17.71
N TYR A 125 1.16 -5.12 17.94
CA TYR A 125 0.14 -4.42 18.72
C TYR A 125 0.34 -4.48 20.23
N GLU A 126 0.90 -5.58 20.76
CA GLU A 126 1.33 -5.61 22.16
C GLU A 126 2.46 -4.60 22.40
N PHE A 127 3.44 -4.54 21.49
CA PHE A 127 4.47 -3.49 21.52
C PHE A 127 3.86 -2.08 21.44
N ALA A 128 2.87 -1.87 20.57
CA ALA A 128 2.17 -0.59 20.44
C ALA A 128 1.48 -0.18 21.74
N LYS A 129 0.79 -1.09 22.45
CA LYS A 129 0.15 -0.79 23.74
C LYS A 129 1.17 -0.32 24.77
N ILE A 130 2.26 -1.08 24.96
CA ILE A 130 3.29 -0.75 25.95
C ILE A 130 3.95 0.59 25.60
N ALA A 131 4.26 0.82 24.31
CA ALA A 131 4.89 2.05 23.86
C ALA A 131 3.94 3.26 24.01
N PHE A 132 2.65 3.08 23.74
CA PHE A 132 1.64 4.12 23.93
C PHE A 132 1.59 4.57 25.40
N ASP A 133 1.46 3.62 26.34
CA ASP A 133 1.36 3.93 27.77
C ASP A 133 2.60 4.64 28.29
N LYS A 134 3.79 4.18 27.87
CA LYS A 134 5.06 4.83 28.19
C LYS A 134 5.11 6.26 27.66
N LEU A 135 4.85 6.47 26.37
CA LEU A 135 4.92 7.79 25.76
C LEU A 135 3.88 8.74 26.33
N LEU A 136 2.71 8.24 26.71
CA LEU A 136 1.69 9.02 27.39
C LEU A 136 2.22 9.61 28.71
N SER A 137 2.91 8.78 29.49
CA SER A 137 3.56 9.20 30.74
C SER A 137 4.73 10.16 30.50
N GLU A 138 5.58 9.90 29.51
CA GLU A 138 6.75 10.74 29.22
C GLU A 138 6.37 12.11 28.64
N ASN A 139 5.24 12.19 27.95
CA ASN A 139 4.73 13.41 27.33
C ASN A 139 3.61 14.08 28.16
N LYS A 140 3.50 13.80 29.46
CA LYS A 140 2.43 14.31 30.34
C LYS A 140 2.28 15.85 30.34
N ASP A 141 3.35 16.57 30.04
CA ASP A 141 3.35 18.04 29.98
C ASP A 141 2.76 18.56 28.66
N HIS A 142 2.72 17.72 27.61
CA HIS A 142 2.13 18.05 26.32
C HIS A 142 0.69 17.55 26.15
N PHE A 143 0.30 16.49 26.86
CA PHE A 143 -0.96 15.80 26.63
C PHE A 143 -1.95 15.89 27.78
N ASP A 144 -3.20 16.14 27.42
CA ASP A 144 -4.36 15.99 28.28
C ASP A 144 -4.99 14.61 28.06
N THR A 145 -4.99 13.80 29.12
CA THR A 145 -5.42 12.40 29.10
C THR A 145 -6.68 12.17 29.94
N THR A 146 -7.34 13.25 30.36
CA THR A 146 -8.56 13.18 31.18
C THR A 146 -9.75 12.60 30.40
N TRP A 147 -9.66 12.63 29.07
CA TRP A 147 -10.68 12.13 28.16
C TRP A 147 -10.72 10.61 28.12
N LYS A 148 -11.90 10.07 27.87
CA LYS A 148 -12.08 8.69 27.44
C LYS A 148 -12.99 8.69 26.23
N PHE A 149 -12.62 7.97 25.20
CA PHE A 149 -13.41 7.88 23.97
C PHE A 149 -14.15 6.54 23.98
N ASP A 150 -15.10 6.40 24.89
CA ASP A 150 -16.09 5.33 24.84
C ASP A 150 -17.41 5.93 24.32
N GLY A 151 -18.22 5.16 23.59
CA GLY A 151 -19.41 5.65 22.88
C GLY A 151 -20.49 6.35 23.73
N ASN A 152 -20.27 6.54 25.05
CA ASN A 152 -21.13 7.31 25.93
C ASN A 152 -20.75 8.79 26.01
N ASN A 153 -19.51 9.17 25.68
CA ASN A 153 -19.05 10.55 25.72
C ASN A 153 -19.46 11.30 24.44
N LYS A 154 -20.53 12.08 24.55
CA LYS A 154 -21.14 12.80 23.41
C LYS A 154 -20.44 14.11 23.06
N THR A 155 -19.58 14.65 23.93
CA THR A 155 -18.97 15.98 23.74
C THR A 155 -17.49 15.98 24.13
N ILE A 156 -16.63 16.39 23.20
CA ILE A 156 -15.20 16.62 23.39
C ILE A 156 -15.02 18.12 23.67
N ASN A 157 -14.51 18.48 24.85
CA ASN A 157 -14.20 19.86 25.19
C ASN A 157 -12.72 20.18 24.95
N ALA A 158 -12.39 21.47 24.93
CA ALA A 158 -11.02 21.92 24.81
C ALA A 158 -10.14 21.29 25.92
N PRO A 159 -8.92 20.83 25.58
CA PRO A 159 -7.98 20.33 26.58
C PRO A 159 -7.57 21.44 27.54
N THR A 160 -6.99 21.04 28.67
CA THR A 160 -6.35 21.95 29.62
C THR A 160 -5.41 22.91 28.89
N SER A 161 -5.41 24.19 29.29
CA SER A 161 -4.62 25.24 28.63
C SER A 161 -3.17 24.81 28.41
N GLY A 162 -2.68 24.96 27.18
CA GLY A 162 -1.32 24.58 26.78
C GLY A 162 -1.13 23.11 26.39
N LYS A 163 -2.14 22.25 26.55
CA LYS A 163 -2.06 20.82 26.20
C LYS A 163 -2.83 20.47 24.92
N SER A 164 -2.55 19.29 24.39
CA SER A 164 -3.25 18.67 23.26
C SER A 164 -3.83 17.31 23.63
N ILE A 165 -4.78 16.80 22.85
CA ILE A 165 -5.15 15.37 22.92
C ILE A 165 -4.13 14.57 22.09
N PRO A 166 -3.57 13.46 22.62
CA PRO A 166 -2.65 12.61 21.88
C PRO A 166 -3.39 11.86 20.76
N VAL A 167 -2.82 11.90 19.56
CA VAL A 167 -3.36 11.21 18.38
C VAL A 167 -2.47 10.03 17.99
N VAL A 168 -3.08 8.89 17.73
CA VAL A 168 -2.47 7.75 17.06
C VAL A 168 -2.98 7.72 15.64
N PHE A 169 -2.08 7.90 14.67
CA PHE A 169 -2.44 7.69 13.26
C PHE A 169 -2.26 6.22 12.89
N MET A 170 -3.25 5.64 12.22
CA MET A 170 -3.21 4.27 11.74
C MET A 170 -3.56 4.23 10.26
N ASP A 171 -2.79 3.49 9.45
CA ASP A 171 -3.34 3.04 8.16
C ASP A 171 -4.52 2.07 8.38
N ILE A 172 -5.30 1.80 7.33
CA ILE A 172 -6.46 0.89 7.39
C ILE A 172 -6.14 -0.46 6.76
N ASP A 173 -5.59 -0.49 5.55
CA ASP A 173 -5.43 -1.68 4.74
C ASP A 173 -4.24 -2.49 5.25
N GLU A 174 -4.41 -3.77 5.60
CA GLU A 174 -3.37 -4.65 6.19
C GLU A 174 -2.79 -4.17 7.54
N THR A 175 -3.26 -3.01 8.04
CA THR A 175 -2.94 -2.45 9.35
C THR A 175 -4.09 -2.66 10.33
N VAL A 176 -5.29 -2.16 10.05
CA VAL A 176 -6.48 -2.35 10.91
C VAL A 176 -7.40 -3.43 10.36
N LEU A 177 -7.67 -3.39 9.06
CA LEU A 177 -8.59 -4.29 8.36
C LEU A 177 -7.83 -5.11 7.33
N GLN A 178 -8.16 -6.39 7.20
CA GLN A 178 -7.53 -7.29 6.25
C GLN A 178 -8.19 -7.20 4.85
N ASN A 179 -7.41 -7.25 3.77
CA ASN A 179 -7.82 -7.29 2.35
C ASN A 179 -7.58 -8.65 1.70
N GLU A 180 -7.50 -9.71 2.49
CA GLU A 180 -6.94 -11.00 2.07
C GLU A 180 -7.70 -11.59 0.87
N TRP A 181 -9.03 -11.43 0.84
CA TRP A 181 -9.86 -11.85 -0.29
C TRP A 181 -9.52 -11.10 -1.58
N THR A 182 -9.45 -9.77 -1.53
CA THR A 182 -9.13 -8.94 -2.70
C THR A 182 -7.76 -9.31 -3.25
N GLN A 183 -6.78 -9.52 -2.36
CA GLN A 183 -5.43 -9.89 -2.78
C GLN A 183 -5.37 -11.29 -3.38
N ALA A 184 -5.95 -12.29 -2.72
CA ALA A 184 -6.03 -13.65 -3.26
C ALA A 184 -6.79 -13.70 -4.60
N ASN A 185 -7.88 -12.96 -4.71
CA ASN A 185 -8.65 -12.88 -5.96
C ASN A 185 -7.86 -12.20 -7.08
N ASN A 186 -7.08 -11.15 -6.78
CA ASN A 186 -6.20 -10.52 -7.78
C ASN A 186 -5.18 -11.53 -8.33
N MET A 187 -4.61 -12.37 -7.46
CA MET A 187 -3.65 -13.42 -7.85
C MET A 187 -4.25 -14.46 -8.81
N LEU A 188 -5.54 -14.78 -8.66
CA LEU A 188 -6.25 -15.75 -9.50
C LEU A 188 -6.78 -15.13 -10.80
N THR A 189 -7.16 -13.85 -10.79
CA THR A 189 -7.88 -13.21 -11.90
C THR A 189 -7.04 -12.29 -12.78
N GLY A 190 -5.70 -12.33 -12.64
CA GLY A 190 -4.78 -11.57 -13.50
C GLY A 190 -4.50 -10.13 -13.06
N GLY A 191 -4.70 -9.84 -11.77
CA GLY A 191 -4.14 -8.68 -11.09
C GLY A 191 -5.10 -7.68 -10.53
N HIS A 192 -4.52 -6.65 -9.89
CA HIS A 192 -5.25 -5.63 -9.15
C HIS A 192 -6.17 -4.79 -10.04
N SER A 193 -7.39 -4.55 -9.53
CA SER A 193 -8.35 -3.62 -10.11
C SER A 193 -8.93 -2.74 -8.99
N HIS A 194 -8.78 -1.42 -9.13
CA HIS A 194 -9.29 -0.45 -8.17
C HIS A 194 -10.80 -0.57 -8.00
N SER A 195 -11.56 -0.70 -9.10
CA SER A 195 -13.02 -0.84 -9.03
C SER A 195 -13.47 -2.14 -8.37
N LYS A 196 -12.74 -3.26 -8.57
CA LYS A 196 -13.02 -4.51 -7.86
C LYS A 196 -12.71 -4.39 -6.35
N LYS A 197 -11.57 -3.76 -6.00
CA LYS A 197 -11.24 -3.50 -4.58
C LYS A 197 -12.30 -2.62 -3.93
N GLU A 198 -12.69 -1.54 -4.58
CA GLU A 198 -13.70 -0.61 -4.07
C GLU A 198 -15.04 -1.30 -3.84
N LYS A 199 -15.48 -2.14 -4.79
CA LYS A 199 -16.69 -2.96 -4.62
C LYS A 199 -16.60 -3.85 -3.37
N GLN A 200 -15.43 -4.40 -3.07
CA GLN A 200 -15.22 -5.19 -1.86
C GLN A 200 -15.23 -4.33 -0.59
N ASP A 201 -14.56 -3.17 -0.62
CA ASP A 201 -14.52 -2.25 0.51
C ASP A 201 -15.93 -1.74 0.88
N LEU A 202 -16.80 -1.51 -0.11
CA LEU A 202 -18.20 -1.10 0.09
C LEU A 202 -19.06 -2.16 0.80
N LEU A 203 -18.64 -3.43 0.84
CA LEU A 203 -19.36 -4.45 1.62
C LEU A 203 -19.21 -4.22 3.13
N GLY A 204 -18.13 -3.56 3.57
CA GLY A 204 -17.87 -3.22 4.96
C GLY A 204 -17.84 -4.44 5.90
N ASN A 205 -17.26 -5.56 5.45
CA ASN A 205 -17.27 -6.85 6.13
C ASN A 205 -15.87 -7.50 6.27
N ARG A 206 -14.80 -6.72 6.19
CA ARG A 206 -13.43 -7.17 6.33
C ARG A 206 -13.11 -7.52 7.78
N ASN A 207 -12.28 -8.53 7.97
CA ASN A 207 -11.80 -8.93 9.30
C ASN A 207 -10.79 -7.91 9.83
N ALA A 208 -10.69 -7.80 11.16
CA ALA A 208 -9.63 -7.03 11.79
C ALA A 208 -8.27 -7.76 11.69
N ILE A 209 -7.19 -6.99 11.62
CA ILE A 209 -5.84 -7.49 11.90
C ILE A 209 -5.77 -7.86 13.39
N PRO A 210 -5.25 -9.06 13.75
CA PRO A 210 -5.11 -9.47 15.15
C PRO A 210 -4.39 -8.41 16.01
N GLY A 211 -4.97 -8.09 17.16
CA GLY A 211 -4.45 -7.07 18.09
C GLY A 211 -4.88 -5.62 17.80
N ALA A 212 -5.27 -5.29 16.55
CA ALA A 212 -5.56 -3.91 16.16
C ALA A 212 -6.76 -3.30 16.91
N VAL A 213 -7.88 -4.03 17.01
CA VAL A 213 -9.11 -3.55 17.68
C VAL A 213 -8.87 -3.33 19.17
N ASP A 214 -8.18 -4.26 19.83
CA ASP A 214 -7.84 -4.15 21.25
C ASP A 214 -6.95 -2.94 21.51
N PHE A 215 -5.95 -2.72 20.65
CA PHE A 215 -5.08 -1.54 20.74
C PHE A 215 -5.85 -0.23 20.51
N ILE A 216 -6.72 -0.15 19.50
CA ILE A 216 -7.54 1.04 19.24
C ILE A 216 -8.40 1.38 20.46
N ASN A 217 -9.09 0.37 21.00
CA ASN A 217 -9.93 0.54 22.18
C ASN A 217 -9.11 0.92 23.42
N HIS A 218 -7.88 0.39 23.56
CA HIS A 218 -6.94 0.76 24.61
C HIS A 218 -6.57 2.25 24.53
N VAL A 219 -6.16 2.73 23.35
CA VAL A 219 -5.84 4.16 23.10
C VAL A 219 -7.01 5.04 23.50
N HIS A 220 -8.22 4.72 23.03
CA HIS A 220 -9.44 5.45 23.34
C HIS A 220 -9.77 5.49 24.84
N SER A 221 -9.58 4.37 25.55
CA SER A 221 -9.84 4.28 26.99
C SER A 221 -8.82 5.01 27.88
N ASN A 222 -7.66 5.36 27.31
CA ASN A 222 -6.55 6.03 27.97
C ASN A 222 -6.31 7.46 27.45
N GLY A 223 -7.35 8.09 26.89
CA GLY A 223 -7.36 9.51 26.52
C GLY A 223 -6.67 9.87 25.21
N GLY A 224 -6.31 8.89 24.39
CA GLY A 224 -5.87 9.12 23.01
C GLY A 224 -6.98 8.98 21.98
N LEU A 225 -6.84 9.67 20.85
CA LEU A 225 -7.69 9.50 19.67
C LEU A 225 -6.96 8.71 18.60
N VAL A 226 -7.64 7.73 18.00
CA VAL A 226 -7.15 7.06 16.79
C VAL A 226 -7.69 7.76 15.55
N PHE A 227 -6.81 8.22 14.66
CA PHE A 227 -7.15 8.74 13.33
C PHE A 227 -6.70 7.76 12.26
N TYR A 228 -7.51 7.55 11.24
CA TYR A 228 -7.26 6.64 10.12
C TYR A 228 -6.70 7.39 8.92
N ASN A 229 -5.43 7.17 8.59
CA ASN A 229 -4.72 7.84 7.50
C ASN A 229 -4.35 6.84 6.40
N SER A 230 -5.29 6.63 5.48
CA SER A 230 -5.16 5.65 4.41
C SER A 230 -5.19 6.25 3.01
N ASP A 231 -4.75 5.47 2.02
CA ASP A 231 -4.87 5.80 0.60
C ASP A 231 -6.19 5.34 -0.02
N MET A 232 -7.07 4.71 0.77
CA MET A 232 -8.50 4.60 0.44
C MET A 232 -9.07 5.97 0.08
N ASN A 233 -10.06 6.03 -0.81
CA ASN A 233 -10.65 7.31 -1.20
C ASN A 233 -11.62 7.83 -0.11
N GLN A 234 -11.62 9.15 0.12
CA GLN A 234 -12.49 9.84 1.07
C GLN A 234 -13.88 10.14 0.47
N SER A 235 -14.46 9.24 -0.34
CA SER A 235 -15.86 9.37 -0.72
C SER A 235 -16.77 9.05 0.48
N THR A 236 -17.96 9.62 0.48
CA THR A 236 -18.95 9.42 1.55
C THR A 236 -19.27 7.92 1.72
N ALA A 237 -19.51 7.23 0.59
CA ALA A 237 -19.84 5.81 0.57
C ALA A 237 -18.72 4.93 1.16
N ILE A 238 -17.46 5.18 0.78
CA ILE A 238 -16.32 4.40 1.28
C ILE A 238 -16.08 4.68 2.76
N ARG A 239 -16.06 5.95 3.17
CA ARG A 239 -15.92 6.31 4.58
C ARG A 239 -17.00 5.65 5.43
N ASP A 240 -18.26 5.67 5.00
CA ASP A 240 -19.36 5.06 5.75
C ASP A 240 -19.27 3.52 5.80
N ALA A 241 -18.87 2.89 4.70
CA ALA A 241 -18.64 1.44 4.66
C ALA A 241 -17.52 1.01 5.62
N VAL A 242 -16.39 1.73 5.62
CA VAL A 242 -15.28 1.48 6.54
C VAL A 242 -15.70 1.77 7.99
N LYS A 243 -16.40 2.87 8.26
CA LYS A 243 -16.94 3.19 9.60
C LYS A 243 -17.83 2.07 10.13
N LYS A 244 -18.73 1.56 9.29
CA LYS A 244 -19.57 0.38 9.62
C LYS A 244 -18.71 -0.85 9.90
N ASN A 245 -17.70 -1.10 9.08
CA ASN A 245 -16.81 -2.24 9.26
C ASN A 245 -16.04 -2.17 10.58
N LEU A 246 -15.46 -1.01 10.93
CA LEU A 246 -14.71 -0.79 12.16
C LEU A 246 -15.59 -1.05 13.40
N LYS A 247 -16.84 -0.57 13.37
CA LYS A 247 -17.82 -0.87 14.43
C LYS A 247 -18.14 -2.37 14.49
N ALA A 248 -18.33 -3.02 13.35
CA ALA A 248 -18.65 -4.45 13.27
C ALA A 248 -17.53 -5.35 13.83
N VAL A 249 -16.26 -4.95 13.68
CA VAL A 249 -15.12 -5.69 14.24
C VAL A 249 -14.83 -5.36 15.71
N GLY A 250 -15.58 -4.45 16.33
CA GLY A 250 -15.53 -4.18 17.77
C GLY A 250 -14.82 -2.88 18.18
N VAL A 251 -14.53 -1.96 17.26
CA VAL A 251 -14.06 -0.62 17.64
C VAL A 251 -15.21 0.16 18.29
N LYS A 252 -15.02 0.59 19.54
CA LYS A 252 -16.08 1.16 20.38
C LYS A 252 -16.41 2.61 20.05
N TYR A 253 -15.44 3.38 19.57
CA TYR A 253 -15.60 4.80 19.24
C TYR A 253 -15.10 5.09 17.82
N VAL A 254 -16.02 5.46 16.93
CA VAL A 254 -15.72 5.78 15.54
C VAL A 254 -16.61 6.93 15.08
N GLU A 255 -15.98 8.05 14.77
CA GLU A 255 -16.55 9.31 14.31
C GLU A 255 -15.93 9.80 13.01
N ASP A 256 -16.65 10.69 12.34
CA ASP A 256 -16.31 11.15 10.98
C ASP A 256 -14.97 11.89 10.93
N PHE A 257 -14.64 12.62 11.99
CA PHE A 257 -13.39 13.36 12.08
C PHE A 257 -12.14 12.50 12.18
N GLN A 258 -12.30 11.21 12.48
CA GLN A 258 -11.19 10.27 12.56
C GLN A 258 -10.70 9.85 11.18
N PHE A 259 -11.42 10.12 10.09
CA PHE A 259 -11.05 9.66 8.75
C PHE A 259 -10.24 10.71 8.00
N TRP A 260 -8.96 10.43 7.79
CA TRP A 260 -8.00 11.27 7.08
C TRP A 260 -7.50 10.53 5.85
N MET A 261 -8.40 10.10 4.98
CA MET A 261 -8.14 9.27 3.80
C MET A 261 -7.78 10.12 2.56
N LYS A 262 -7.43 9.48 1.44
CA LYS A 262 -7.06 10.19 0.20
C LYS A 262 -8.26 11.00 -0.29
N GLY A 263 -8.17 12.33 -0.14
CA GLY A 263 -9.32 13.24 -0.29
C GLY A 263 -9.43 14.24 0.85
N ALA A 264 -8.79 13.99 2.00
CA ALA A 264 -8.72 14.95 3.09
C ALA A 264 -7.88 16.18 2.71
N ILE A 265 -8.40 17.37 3.01
CA ILE A 265 -7.77 18.66 2.68
C ILE A 265 -7.52 19.44 3.99
N PRO A 266 -6.32 19.32 4.59
CA PRO A 266 -6.00 20.00 5.84
C PRO A 266 -5.93 21.53 5.75
N TYR A 267 -5.51 22.05 4.60
CA TYR A 267 -5.13 23.46 4.45
C TYR A 267 -6.16 24.24 3.64
N LEU A 268 -6.30 25.53 3.95
CA LEU A 268 -7.09 26.46 3.15
C LEU A 268 -6.37 26.76 1.83
N HIS A 269 -7.16 27.04 0.79
CA HIS A 269 -6.59 27.60 -0.45
C HIS A 269 -6.00 28.99 -0.17
N GLU A 270 -4.93 29.39 -0.87
CA GLU A 270 -4.27 30.70 -0.63
C GLU A 270 -5.25 31.89 -0.72
N GLU A 271 -6.19 31.87 -1.67
CA GLU A 271 -7.20 32.94 -1.80
C GLU A 271 -8.26 32.90 -0.68
N GLU A 272 -8.61 31.71 -0.19
CA GLU A 272 -9.48 31.59 1.00
C GLU A 272 -8.75 32.07 2.26
N ALA A 273 -7.45 31.79 2.37
CA ALA A 273 -6.60 32.20 3.47
C ALA A 273 -6.39 33.72 3.54
N LYS A 274 -6.47 34.42 2.40
CA LYS A 274 -6.42 35.90 2.32
C LYS A 274 -7.75 36.56 2.66
N ALA A 275 -8.87 35.89 2.43
CA ALA A 275 -10.21 36.42 2.71
C ALA A 275 -10.56 36.23 4.19
N SER A 276 -10.52 37.31 4.97
CA SER A 276 -10.70 37.36 6.43
C SER A 276 -12.13 37.04 6.96
N LYS A 277 -12.94 36.23 6.27
CA LYS A 277 -14.32 35.92 6.70
C LYS A 277 -14.47 34.48 7.22
N GLU A 278 -15.01 34.38 8.43
CA GLU A 278 -15.08 33.22 9.34
C GLU A 278 -15.92 31.99 8.89
N ASN A 279 -16.47 31.93 7.68
CA ASN A 279 -17.33 30.80 7.30
C ASN A 279 -17.07 30.34 5.88
N LYS A 280 -16.21 29.33 5.71
CA LYS A 280 -16.02 28.58 4.45
C LYS A 280 -15.67 27.11 4.72
N ASP A 281 -16.64 26.37 5.23
CA ASP A 281 -16.57 24.93 5.47
C ASP A 281 -17.12 24.09 4.31
N ASP A 282 -17.36 24.69 3.14
CA ASP A 282 -17.91 23.97 2.01
C ASP A 282 -16.80 23.42 1.10
N ALA A 283 -16.37 22.19 1.38
CA ALA A 283 -15.59 21.38 0.44
C ALA A 283 -16.33 21.16 -0.92
N LYS A 284 -17.61 21.56 -1.02
CA LYS A 284 -18.52 21.27 -2.13
C LYS A 284 -18.47 22.26 -3.30
N THR A 285 -17.65 23.31 -3.25
CA THR A 285 -17.61 24.33 -4.33
C THR A 285 -16.29 24.40 -5.09
N PHE A 286 -15.49 23.33 -5.12
CA PHE A 286 -14.29 23.28 -5.95
C PHE A 286 -14.62 22.76 -7.35
N ASN A 287 -14.45 23.58 -8.38
CA ASN A 287 -14.40 23.04 -9.74
C ASN A 287 -13.04 22.33 -9.95
N GLU A 288 -13.03 21.27 -10.77
CA GLU A 288 -11.88 20.38 -10.96
C GLU A 288 -10.64 21.09 -11.54
N PHE A 289 -10.87 22.03 -12.45
CA PHE A 289 -9.83 22.76 -13.16
C PHE A 289 -9.11 23.77 -12.26
N GLU A 290 -9.86 24.49 -11.41
CA GLU A 290 -9.33 25.39 -10.40
C GLU A 290 -8.50 24.58 -9.40
N PHE A 291 -9.06 23.52 -8.81
CA PHE A 291 -8.36 22.77 -7.76
C PHE A 291 -6.99 22.23 -8.21
N LYS A 292 -6.85 21.75 -9.45
CA LYS A 292 -5.56 21.23 -9.97
C LYS A 292 -4.47 22.31 -9.97
N ASN A 293 -4.81 23.56 -10.26
CA ASN A 293 -3.86 24.69 -10.35
C ASN A 293 -3.74 25.53 -9.06
N GLN A 294 -4.61 25.26 -8.08
CA GLN A 294 -4.66 25.96 -6.80
C GLN A 294 -3.44 25.68 -5.90
N LYS A 295 -2.97 26.73 -5.22
CA LYS A 295 -1.92 26.69 -4.19
C LYS A 295 -2.56 26.71 -2.80
N PHE A 296 -2.08 25.86 -1.90
CA PHE A 296 -2.60 25.78 -0.54
C PHE A 296 -1.66 26.48 0.42
N SER A 297 -2.25 27.11 1.43
CA SER A 297 -1.49 27.63 2.56
C SER A 297 -0.76 26.49 3.28
N ASP A 298 0.37 26.78 3.88
CA ASP A 298 1.12 25.89 4.77
C ASP A 298 0.89 26.20 6.27
N THR A 299 0.14 27.26 6.56
CA THR A 299 -0.04 27.86 7.89
C THR A 299 -1.50 28.12 8.25
N LYS A 300 -2.42 28.05 7.29
CA LYS A 300 -3.87 28.24 7.49
C LYS A 300 -4.63 26.95 7.23
N PHE A 301 -5.40 26.52 8.23
CA PHE A 301 -6.05 25.20 8.27
C PHE A 301 -7.55 25.30 8.02
N ARG A 302 -8.11 24.27 7.39
CA ARG A 302 -9.58 24.09 7.34
C ARG A 302 -10.09 23.66 8.70
N SER A 303 -11.34 23.99 9.00
CA SER A 303 -11.93 23.57 10.28
C SER A 303 -12.31 22.08 10.29
N LYS A 304 -12.74 21.53 9.13
CA LYS A 304 -13.15 20.14 8.90
C LYS A 304 -12.45 19.52 7.68
N PRO A 305 -11.19 19.11 7.79
CA PRO A 305 -10.42 18.55 6.67
C PRO A 305 -10.83 17.13 6.24
N TRP A 306 -11.59 16.42 7.06
CA TRP A 306 -12.13 15.08 6.82
C TRP A 306 -13.45 15.07 6.05
N LEU A 307 -13.86 16.20 5.47
CA LEU A 307 -15.05 16.24 4.62
C LEU A 307 -14.91 15.27 3.46
N THR A 308 -16.03 14.60 3.17
CA THR A 308 -16.10 13.57 2.15
C THR A 308 -16.55 14.13 0.81
N TRP A 309 -16.25 13.38 -0.24
CA TRP A 309 -16.69 13.66 -1.61
C TRP A 309 -17.93 12.84 -1.97
N ASN A 310 -18.66 13.29 -2.99
CA ASN A 310 -19.82 12.56 -3.49
C ASN A 310 -19.42 11.26 -4.18
N THR A 311 -18.31 11.27 -4.92
CA THR A 311 -17.80 10.11 -5.66
C THR A 311 -16.35 9.79 -5.31
N SER A 312 -15.93 8.55 -5.61
CA SER A 312 -14.54 8.11 -5.46
C SER A 312 -13.60 8.81 -6.44
N ASP A 313 -14.08 9.13 -7.65
CA ASP A 313 -13.32 9.85 -8.67
C ASP A 313 -13.01 11.28 -8.22
N ASP A 314 -13.98 11.97 -7.62
CA ASP A 314 -13.77 13.27 -7.00
C ASP A 314 -12.69 13.16 -5.90
N ALA A 315 -12.87 12.24 -4.96
CA ALA A 315 -11.93 12.03 -3.87
C ALA A 315 -10.50 11.74 -4.37
N HIS A 316 -10.35 11.00 -5.47
CA HIS A 316 -9.05 10.77 -6.09
C HIS A 316 -8.47 12.01 -6.76
N THR A 317 -9.30 12.75 -7.48
CA THR A 317 -8.89 13.93 -8.24
C THR A 317 -8.47 15.07 -7.32
N TYR A 318 -9.25 15.33 -6.28
CA TYR A 318 -9.00 16.41 -5.33
C TYR A 318 -8.05 15.97 -4.20
N GLY A 319 -8.08 14.70 -3.81
CA GLY A 319 -7.28 14.18 -2.70
C GLY A 319 -5.81 13.91 -2.96
N GLY A 320 -5.39 13.89 -4.23
CA GLY A 320 -4.04 13.49 -4.60
C GLY A 320 -2.92 14.43 -4.13
N LYS A 321 -3.25 15.65 -3.67
CA LYS A 321 -2.28 16.68 -3.28
C LYS A 321 -1.71 16.50 -1.87
N PHE A 322 -2.45 15.87 -0.97
CA PHE A 322 -2.07 15.74 0.45
C PHE A 322 -1.73 14.29 0.77
N ASN A 323 -0.44 14.00 0.72
CA ASN A 323 0.07 12.68 1.07
C ASN A 323 -0.10 12.42 2.59
N LYS A 324 0.17 11.19 3.03
CA LYS A 324 -0.02 10.77 4.43
C LYS A 324 0.81 11.61 5.39
N THR A 325 2.07 11.89 5.05
CA THR A 325 2.97 12.70 5.89
C THR A 325 2.38 14.10 6.11
N ILE A 326 1.94 14.77 5.05
CA ILE A 326 1.39 16.13 5.11
C ILE A 326 0.08 16.17 5.91
N ARG A 327 -0.78 15.15 5.79
CA ARG A 327 -2.02 15.01 6.60
C ARG A 327 -1.70 14.92 8.10
N MET A 328 -0.75 14.08 8.49
CA MET A 328 -0.36 13.93 9.90
C MET A 328 0.30 15.20 10.45
N GLN A 329 1.18 15.83 9.68
CA GLN A 329 1.82 17.08 10.09
C GLN A 329 0.84 18.23 10.23
N ALA A 330 -0.24 18.25 9.43
CA ALA A 330 -1.27 19.27 9.60
C ALA A 330 -1.90 19.21 10.98
N VAL A 331 -2.23 18.00 11.47
CA VAL A 331 -2.77 17.79 12.83
C VAL A 331 -1.85 18.40 13.88
N ASP A 332 -0.54 18.17 13.76
CA ASP A 332 0.46 18.70 14.67
C ASP A 332 0.63 20.23 14.60
N LYS A 333 0.53 20.80 13.39
CA LYS A 333 0.83 22.22 13.12
C LYS A 333 -0.34 23.16 13.41
N ASN A 334 -1.57 22.66 13.46
CA ASN A 334 -2.74 23.50 13.74
C ASN A 334 -2.81 23.87 15.23
N SER A 335 -2.14 24.96 15.59
CA SER A 335 -2.09 25.49 16.97
C SER A 335 -3.42 26.03 17.48
N ASP A 336 -4.34 26.37 16.57
CA ASP A 336 -5.67 26.91 16.87
C ASP A 336 -6.66 25.79 17.22
N GLY A 337 -6.36 24.55 16.78
CA GLY A 337 -7.14 23.35 17.04
C GLY A 337 -8.21 23.06 15.97
N TRP A 338 -8.86 21.91 16.14
CA TRP A 338 -9.80 21.34 15.17
C TRP A 338 -11.22 21.34 15.71
N ALA A 339 -12.19 21.63 14.84
CA ALA A 339 -13.62 21.57 15.17
C ALA A 339 -14.15 20.15 15.00
N LEU A 340 -13.80 19.25 15.93
CA LEU A 340 -14.09 17.82 15.80
C LEU A 340 -15.60 17.50 15.80
N GLN A 341 -16.36 18.16 16.68
CA GLN A 341 -17.80 17.92 16.85
C GLN A 341 -18.65 19.18 16.63
N SER A 342 -18.16 20.36 17.02
CA SER A 342 -18.83 21.63 16.75
C SER A 342 -17.81 22.71 16.38
N PRO A 343 -18.22 23.73 15.59
CA PRO A 343 -17.32 24.79 15.15
C PRO A 343 -16.83 25.70 16.30
N GLU A 344 -17.59 25.78 17.40
CA GLU A 344 -17.30 26.62 18.57
C GLU A 344 -16.20 26.05 19.46
N VAL A 345 -15.99 24.72 19.45
CA VAL A 345 -15.00 24.07 20.31
C VAL A 345 -13.82 23.61 19.46
N LYS A 346 -12.65 24.25 19.66
CA LYS A 346 -11.40 23.88 18.98
C LYS A 346 -10.53 22.99 19.86
N ILE A 347 -10.18 21.83 19.34
CA ILE A 347 -9.38 20.81 20.03
C ILE A 347 -7.96 20.80 19.47
N LYS A 348 -6.97 21.11 20.32
CA LYS A 348 -5.57 20.96 19.93
C LYS A 348 -5.19 19.49 19.93
N LEU A 349 -4.55 19.05 18.85
CA LEU A 349 -4.17 17.66 18.62
C LEU A 349 -2.68 17.58 18.34
N LYS A 350 -2.05 16.50 18.75
CA LYS A 350 -0.64 16.20 18.42
C LYS A 350 -0.47 14.70 18.24
N THR A 351 0.17 14.31 17.15
CA THR A 351 0.44 12.91 16.83
C THR A 351 1.46 12.35 17.80
N MET A 352 1.11 11.36 18.62
CA MET A 352 2.04 10.67 19.52
C MET A 352 2.55 9.35 18.92
N MET A 353 1.78 8.72 18.05
CA MET A 353 2.15 7.45 17.44
C MET A 353 1.66 7.35 16.00
N LYS A 354 2.41 6.62 15.18
CA LYS A 354 1.99 6.21 13.84
C LYS A 354 2.05 4.69 13.75
N VAL A 355 1.05 4.07 13.14
CA VAL A 355 0.96 2.63 12.94
C VAL A 355 0.62 2.38 11.47
N GLY A 356 1.37 1.51 10.83
CA GLY A 356 1.20 1.21 9.41
C GLY A 356 1.93 -0.08 9.05
N ASP A 357 1.68 -0.57 7.86
CA ASP A 357 2.31 -1.77 7.34
C ASP A 357 3.29 -1.47 6.20
N ASN A 358 3.21 -0.28 5.61
CA ASN A 358 4.13 0.25 4.62
C ASN A 358 5.06 1.31 5.22
N PHE A 359 6.31 1.33 4.78
CA PHE A 359 7.22 2.44 5.07
C PHE A 359 6.67 3.79 4.59
N ASP A 360 5.95 3.80 3.46
CA ASP A 360 5.32 4.99 2.91
C ASP A 360 4.17 5.51 3.80
N ASP A 361 3.62 4.70 4.73
CA ASP A 361 2.58 5.15 5.66
C ASP A 361 3.07 6.22 6.64
N PHE A 362 4.37 6.18 6.92
CA PHE A 362 5.02 7.06 7.88
C PHE A 362 5.69 8.26 7.19
N PHE A 363 6.21 8.07 5.96
CA PHE A 363 7.20 8.96 5.35
C PHE A 363 7.08 9.15 3.84
N ASP A 364 5.91 8.99 3.24
CA ASP A 364 5.72 9.17 1.79
C ASP A 364 6.21 10.52 1.21
N SER A 365 6.47 11.54 2.02
CA SER A 365 7.15 12.77 1.57
C SER A 365 8.64 12.61 1.23
N ILE A 366 9.34 11.63 1.82
CA ILE A 366 10.78 11.38 1.62
C ILE A 366 11.08 9.99 1.05
N SER A 367 10.17 9.02 1.20
CA SER A 367 10.37 7.63 0.75
C SER A 367 9.69 7.30 -0.57
N LYS A 368 8.62 8.02 -0.94
CA LYS A 368 7.85 7.69 -2.13
C LYS A 368 8.73 7.86 -3.37
N TYR A 369 8.73 6.82 -4.22
CA TYR A 369 9.54 6.70 -5.44
C TYR A 369 11.04 6.45 -5.20
N LYS A 370 11.46 6.22 -3.96
CA LYS A 370 12.81 5.78 -3.64
C LYS A 370 12.98 4.28 -3.82
N THR A 371 14.21 3.90 -4.15
CA THR A 371 14.65 2.50 -4.20
C THR A 371 14.65 1.86 -2.82
N ASN A 372 14.67 0.52 -2.75
CA ASN A 372 14.80 -0.17 -1.46
C ASN A 372 16.11 0.19 -0.74
N SER A 373 17.20 0.36 -1.50
CA SER A 373 18.49 0.79 -0.96
C SER A 373 18.41 2.20 -0.35
N GLU A 374 17.83 3.17 -1.07
CA GLU A 374 17.63 4.53 -0.53
C GLU A 374 16.70 4.54 0.69
N ARG A 375 15.66 3.69 0.71
CA ARG A 375 14.75 3.58 1.86
C ARG A 375 15.44 2.99 3.08
N ASN A 376 16.30 2.00 2.90
CA ASN A 376 17.14 1.46 3.98
C ASN A 376 18.09 2.55 4.53
N GLN A 377 18.69 3.36 3.65
CA GLN A 377 19.52 4.49 4.09
C GLN A 377 18.72 5.55 4.85
N ILE A 378 17.49 5.87 4.41
CA ILE A 378 16.60 6.76 5.16
C ILE A 378 16.31 6.17 6.54
N TYR A 379 15.97 4.87 6.60
CA TYR A 379 15.74 4.16 7.85
C TYR A 379 16.93 4.30 8.80
N ASP A 380 18.10 3.82 8.40
CA ASP A 380 19.28 3.76 9.26
C ASP A 380 19.77 5.15 9.70
N ASN A 381 19.70 6.15 8.80
CA ASN A 381 20.32 7.45 9.06
C ASN A 381 19.39 8.50 9.68
N GLN A 382 18.07 8.36 9.57
CA GLN A 382 17.14 9.45 9.92
C GLN A 382 16.02 9.05 10.88
N ILE A 383 15.53 7.80 10.83
CA ILE A 383 14.24 7.46 11.46
C ILE A 383 14.23 6.17 12.28
N LYS A 384 15.35 5.43 12.32
CA LYS A 384 15.49 4.17 13.05
C LYS A 384 15.02 4.26 14.50
N ASP A 385 15.35 5.38 15.16
CA ASP A 385 15.03 5.59 16.58
C ASP A 385 13.52 5.70 16.85
N TYR A 386 12.70 6.09 15.87
CA TYR A 386 11.25 6.10 16.05
C TYR A 386 10.64 4.70 16.13
N PHE A 387 11.31 3.67 15.63
CA PHE A 387 10.85 2.28 15.72
C PHE A 387 11.34 1.58 17.00
N LYS A 388 12.05 2.30 17.87
CA LYS A 388 12.44 1.81 19.20
C LYS A 388 11.32 2.08 20.21
N PHE A 389 11.33 1.32 21.29
CA PHE A 389 10.33 1.42 22.36
C PHE A 389 10.30 2.81 23.01
N GLU A 390 11.45 3.47 23.11
CA GLU A 390 11.61 4.80 23.69
C GLU A 390 11.09 5.92 22.77
N GLY A 391 10.89 5.61 21.48
CA GLY A 391 10.60 6.59 20.45
C GLY A 391 11.71 7.64 20.27
N SER A 392 11.36 8.72 19.58
CA SER A 392 12.23 9.87 19.35
C SER A 392 11.43 11.17 19.40
N ASN A 393 12.10 12.29 19.65
CA ASN A 393 11.51 13.62 19.51
C ASN A 393 10.94 13.81 18.10
N VAL A 394 9.71 14.33 18.03
CA VAL A 394 9.05 14.61 16.75
C VAL A 394 9.90 15.52 15.87
N LYS A 395 9.94 15.17 14.58
CA LYS A 395 10.45 16.02 13.50
C LYS A 395 9.39 16.17 12.43
N HIS A 396 9.43 17.31 11.76
CA HIS A 396 8.51 17.65 10.68
C HIS A 396 9.27 17.69 9.36
N PHE A 397 8.73 16.99 8.35
CA PHE A 397 9.18 17.18 6.97
C PHE A 397 8.97 18.63 6.52
N ASN A 398 10.02 19.20 5.91
CA ASN A 398 10.02 20.49 5.26
C ASN A 398 10.07 20.30 3.74
N ALA A 399 9.06 20.84 3.05
CA ALA A 399 8.89 20.64 1.61
C ALA A 399 9.93 21.39 0.76
N VAL A 400 10.59 22.42 1.31
CA VAL A 400 11.65 23.20 0.64
C VAL A 400 12.99 22.48 0.78
N SER A 401 13.40 22.16 2.01
CA SER A 401 14.69 21.50 2.27
C SER A 401 14.67 20.00 1.93
N LYS A 402 13.48 19.41 1.78
CA LYS A 402 13.24 17.98 1.59
C LYS A 402 13.79 17.12 2.73
N LYS A 403 13.85 17.66 3.95
CA LYS A 403 14.41 17.00 5.14
C LYS A 403 13.42 17.00 6.30
N LEU A 404 13.68 16.13 7.28
CA LEU A 404 13.05 16.18 8.59
C LEU A 404 13.76 17.23 9.45
N GLU A 405 13.01 18.17 9.98
CA GLU A 405 13.48 19.30 10.79
C GLU A 405 12.93 19.22 12.21
N ASP A 406 13.70 19.75 13.15
CA ASP A 406 13.32 19.76 14.56
C ASP A 406 12.12 20.67 14.81
N VAL A 407 11.28 20.26 15.76
CA VAL A 407 10.10 21.01 16.18
C VAL A 407 10.39 21.70 17.51
N ASN A 408 9.95 22.95 17.65
CA ASN A 408 10.06 23.69 18.92
C ASN A 408 9.20 23.03 20.01
N SER A 409 9.79 22.83 21.20
CA SER A 409 9.14 22.09 22.31
C SER A 409 8.64 20.71 21.84
N PRO A 410 9.56 19.83 21.41
CA PRO A 410 9.20 18.55 20.83
C PRO A 410 8.69 17.61 21.91
N TRP A 411 7.67 16.85 21.57
CA TRP A 411 7.24 15.68 22.33
C TRP A 411 7.77 14.42 21.65
N LYS A 412 7.77 13.29 22.35
CA LYS A 412 8.20 12.01 21.81
C LYS A 412 7.13 11.34 20.97
N GLN A 413 7.56 10.71 19.87
CA GLN A 413 6.75 9.87 18.98
C GLN A 413 7.37 8.49 18.82
N VAL A 414 6.51 7.49 18.60
CA VAL A 414 6.90 6.12 18.26
C VAL A 414 6.16 5.63 17.02
N TYR A 415 6.82 4.84 16.18
CA TYR A 415 6.27 4.27 14.97
C TYR A 415 6.23 2.75 15.06
N ILE A 416 5.09 2.16 14.69
CA ILE A 416 4.83 0.73 14.79
C ILE A 416 4.64 0.18 13.38
N MET A 417 5.57 -0.67 12.95
CA MET A 417 5.45 -1.42 11.70
C MET A 417 4.72 -2.73 11.95
N VAL A 418 3.53 -2.86 11.37
CA VAL A 418 2.77 -4.12 11.34
C VAL A 418 3.24 -4.93 10.12
N PRO A 419 3.42 -6.25 10.19
CA PRO A 419 3.92 -7.07 9.08
C PRO A 419 2.91 -7.28 7.93
N GLY A 420 2.08 -6.27 7.62
CA GLY A 420 1.05 -6.24 6.57
C GLY A 420 1.58 -6.36 5.15
N ASN A 421 2.61 -5.58 4.84
CA ASN A 421 2.86 -5.22 3.45
C ASN A 421 3.83 -6.12 2.70
N ALA A 422 4.00 -7.37 3.15
CA ALA A 422 4.69 -8.39 2.37
C ALA A 422 3.98 -8.66 1.02
N LEU A 423 2.73 -8.22 0.85
CA LEU A 423 1.89 -8.56 -0.29
C LEU A 423 2.10 -7.67 -1.53
N TYR A 424 2.09 -6.34 -1.37
CA TYR A 424 2.06 -5.41 -2.53
C TYR A 424 2.64 -4.01 -2.21
N GLY A 425 3.62 -3.96 -1.30
CA GLY A 425 4.10 -2.69 -0.75
C GLY A 425 5.04 -1.90 -1.62
N GLY A 426 5.45 -0.74 -1.10
CA GLY A 426 6.42 0.13 -1.78
C GLY A 426 7.72 -0.61 -2.11
N TRP A 427 8.06 -1.65 -1.33
CA TRP A 427 9.26 -2.47 -1.54
C TRP A 427 9.20 -3.28 -2.83
N ASN A 428 7.99 -3.70 -3.24
CA ASN A 428 7.77 -4.54 -4.41
C ASN A 428 7.75 -3.71 -5.72
N ARG A 429 7.75 -2.38 -5.63
CA ARG A 429 7.68 -1.47 -6.78
C ARG A 429 8.83 -1.71 -7.77
N GLU A 430 10.05 -1.83 -7.27
CA GLU A 430 11.24 -2.06 -8.10
C GLU A 430 11.15 -3.40 -8.83
N TYR A 431 10.56 -4.39 -8.16
CA TYR A 431 10.30 -5.72 -8.65
C TYR A 431 8.98 -5.84 -9.43
N GLY A 432 8.37 -4.71 -9.82
CA GLY A 432 7.18 -4.69 -10.67
C GLY A 432 5.95 -5.32 -10.02
N TYR A 433 5.83 -5.25 -8.69
CA TYR A 433 4.70 -5.73 -7.89
C TYR A 433 4.43 -7.24 -8.05
N GLY A 434 5.48 -8.07 -7.99
CA GLY A 434 5.36 -9.52 -8.11
C GLY A 434 5.81 -10.11 -9.44
N SER A 435 6.53 -9.33 -10.26
CA SER A 435 7.05 -9.81 -11.53
C SER A 435 8.10 -10.90 -11.32
N VAL A 436 7.78 -12.12 -11.76
CA VAL A 436 8.66 -13.27 -11.66
C VAL A 436 10.00 -13.05 -12.36
N GLU A 437 10.01 -12.40 -13.53
CA GLU A 437 11.24 -12.05 -14.22
C GLU A 437 12.12 -11.15 -13.35
N LYS A 438 11.54 -10.12 -12.72
CA LYS A 438 12.31 -9.19 -11.88
C LYS A 438 12.77 -9.83 -10.58
N PHE A 439 11.98 -10.70 -9.97
CA PHE A 439 12.43 -11.48 -8.82
C PHE A 439 13.55 -12.45 -9.18
N TYR A 440 13.49 -13.09 -10.35
CA TYR A 440 14.58 -13.93 -10.83
C TYR A 440 15.87 -13.14 -11.02
N GLU A 441 15.81 -11.94 -11.62
CA GLU A 441 16.96 -11.04 -11.70
C GLU A 441 17.50 -10.67 -10.31
N ALA A 442 16.63 -10.30 -9.37
CA ALA A 442 17.03 -9.97 -8.00
C ALA A 442 17.70 -11.16 -7.27
N ILE A 443 17.21 -12.38 -7.47
CA ILE A 443 17.83 -13.59 -6.89
C ILE A 443 19.21 -13.84 -7.50
N LYS A 444 19.41 -13.60 -8.81
CA LYS A 444 20.74 -13.67 -9.43
C LYS A 444 21.69 -12.61 -8.86
N GLU A 445 21.21 -11.39 -8.62
CA GLU A 445 22.01 -10.36 -7.96
C GLU A 445 22.45 -10.79 -6.56
N ILE A 446 21.53 -11.33 -5.75
CA ILE A 446 21.84 -11.90 -4.42
C ILE A 446 22.87 -13.02 -4.52
N GLN A 447 22.68 -13.96 -5.45
CA GLN A 447 23.63 -15.06 -5.67
C GLN A 447 24.98 -14.60 -6.21
N ASN A 448 25.11 -13.40 -6.78
CA ASN A 448 26.37 -12.89 -7.29
C ASN A 448 27.06 -11.93 -6.32
N ASP A 449 26.31 -11.33 -5.40
CA ASP A 449 26.83 -10.41 -4.40
C ASP A 449 27.72 -11.15 -3.38
N PRO A 450 29.03 -10.82 -3.30
CA PRO A 450 29.96 -11.45 -2.37
C PRO A 450 29.54 -11.30 -0.90
N LYS A 451 28.74 -10.30 -0.54
CA LYS A 451 28.23 -10.10 0.82
C LYS A 451 27.47 -11.32 1.34
N TYR A 452 26.72 -12.02 0.48
CA TYR A 452 25.94 -13.20 0.86
C TYR A 452 26.70 -14.52 0.70
N LYS A 453 27.92 -14.48 0.15
CA LYS A 453 28.79 -15.66 -0.02
C LYS A 453 29.84 -15.82 1.06
N LYS A 454 30.14 -14.75 1.80
CA LYS A 454 31.10 -14.81 2.90
C LYS A 454 30.45 -15.54 4.08
N ASP A 455 31.03 -16.68 4.45
CA ASP A 455 30.84 -17.21 5.80
C ASP A 455 31.31 -16.13 6.77
N ILE A 456 30.39 -15.60 7.56
CA ILE A 456 30.75 -14.70 8.65
C ILE A 456 31.48 -15.58 9.67
N GLU A 457 32.80 -15.47 9.76
CA GLU A 457 33.53 -16.08 10.87
C GLU A 457 32.87 -15.60 12.17
N PRO A 458 32.47 -16.51 13.07
CA PRO A 458 31.84 -16.12 14.32
C PRO A 458 32.79 -15.15 15.03
N SER A 459 32.30 -13.94 15.31
CA SER A 459 33.08 -12.95 16.04
C SER A 459 33.57 -13.61 17.32
N THR A 460 34.88 -13.74 17.49
CA THR A 460 35.50 -14.09 18.77
C THR A 460 35.26 -12.91 19.71
N SER A 461 34.06 -12.85 20.28
CA SER A 461 33.78 -11.97 21.41
C SER A 461 34.68 -12.42 22.54
N ASN A 462 35.73 -11.64 22.80
CA ASN A 462 36.46 -11.72 24.04
C ASN A 462 35.48 -11.56 25.21
N LYS A 463 35.66 -12.44 26.20
CA LYS A 463 34.91 -12.56 27.45
C LYS A 463 34.82 -11.25 28.22
#